data_AF-A0A5J4KQZ8-F1
#
_entry.id   AF-A0A5J4KQZ8-F1
#
_cell.length_a   1.000
_cell.length_b   1.000
_cell.length_c   1.000
_cell.angle_alpha   90.00
_cell.angle_beta   90.00
_cell.angle_gamma   90.00
#
_symmetry.space_group_name_H-M   'P 1'
#
loop_
_entity.id
_entity.type
_entity.pdbx_description
1 polymer ?
#
loop_
_entity_poly.entity_id
_entity_poly.type
_entity_poly.pdbx_seq_one_letter_code
_entity_poly.pdbx_strand_id
1 'polypeptide(L)'
;MVSRQIRVLGFICLCLLSLSACGAQSDKSSSTSKPVAPAKQHPAQIASFDPCTLFSKDDVSHVLGGAVDVQPEFGSPMCTYKVHAGFQSPRAKGPKTADMMDPEQRRILVTVGNSDDARGYVDQDRLNTDKGIPTRIIQGVGSSAFSVPLKTGKAIIGSQGNTVYTITMIYPHMDATLMDNSLKTLAQDASRTIAANAPTLAAPAPHPCSMVNAQKASQLFQQPVKWFFTVNGTGAASCDYITTKGTPHRVEVISVNRADIAKELYNSVDRKLASDNKQTLKGIGDAALYDKRNSTWILKGDTVVHLIILGETSAEKMLLPLSKDVVKHF
;
A
#
# COMPACT_ATOMS: atom_id res chain seq x y z
N MET A 1 -34.56 1.90 -54.21
CA MET A 1 -34.46 3.25 -53.64
C MET A 1 -33.20 3.27 -52.77
N VAL A 2 -32.00 3.46 -53.32
CA VAL A 2 -31.39 4.70 -53.83
C VAL A 2 -31.39 5.83 -52.79
N SER A 3 -30.24 6.01 -52.10
CA SER A 3 -29.46 7.27 -51.96
C SER A 3 -28.40 7.05 -50.85
N ARG A 4 -27.08 6.97 -51.10
CA ARG A 4 -26.10 8.07 -51.34
C ARG A 4 -26.16 9.16 -50.25
N GLN A 5 -25.11 9.77 -49.69
CA GLN A 5 -23.65 9.82 -49.87
C GLN A 5 -23.11 10.71 -48.70
N ILE A 6 -21.98 10.40 -48.03
CA ILE A 6 -20.61 10.94 -48.25
C ILE A 6 -20.39 12.44 -47.90
N ARG A 7 -19.60 12.65 -46.82
CA ARG A 7 -18.45 13.59 -46.60
C ARG A 7 -18.60 15.12 -46.40
N VAL A 8 -17.87 15.55 -45.35
CA VAL A 8 -16.84 16.63 -45.28
C VAL A 8 -17.30 18.11 -45.29
N LEU A 9 -16.96 18.81 -44.19
CA LEU A 9 -16.44 20.19 -44.12
C LEU A 9 -15.97 20.39 -42.65
N GLY A 10 -14.72 20.64 -42.29
CA GLY A 10 -13.61 21.23 -43.03
C GLY A 10 -13.59 22.74 -42.83
N PHE A 11 -13.13 23.24 -41.67
CA PHE A 11 -12.81 24.65 -41.49
C PHE A 11 -11.35 24.84 -41.07
N ILE A 12 -10.71 25.63 -41.94
CA ILE A 12 -9.31 26.04 -42.09
C ILE A 12 -8.88 27.02 -40.99
N CYS A 13 -7.63 26.88 -40.53
CA CYS A 13 -6.64 27.93 -40.17
C CYS A 13 -5.54 27.26 -39.33
N LEU A 14 -4.23 27.28 -39.62
CA LEU A 14 -3.38 28.28 -40.24
C LEU A 14 -2.18 27.59 -40.91
N CYS A 15 -1.84 28.04 -42.13
CA CYS A 15 -0.48 27.99 -42.64
C CYS A 15 0.29 29.21 -42.12
N LEU A 16 1.46 29.00 -41.51
CA LEU A 16 2.60 29.90 -41.69
C LEU A 16 3.88 29.08 -41.64
N LEU A 17 4.41 28.79 -42.83
CA LEU A 17 5.80 28.46 -43.07
C LEU A 17 6.64 29.72 -42.88
N SER A 18 7.77 29.61 -42.18
CA SER A 18 8.97 30.35 -42.55
C SER A 18 10.19 29.45 -42.37
N LEU A 19 10.92 29.28 -43.48
CA LEU A 19 12.27 28.73 -43.52
C LEU A 19 13.25 29.82 -43.07
N SER A 20 14.32 29.42 -42.39
CA SER A 20 15.63 30.05 -42.57
C SER A 20 16.77 29.06 -42.27
N ALA A 21 17.41 28.66 -43.37
CA ALA A 21 18.85 28.49 -43.60
C ALA A 21 19.73 27.59 -42.70
N CYS A 22 20.31 26.58 -43.38
CA CYS A 22 21.72 26.17 -43.40
C CYS A 22 22.64 26.50 -42.21
N GLY A 23 23.18 25.43 -41.63
CA GLY A 23 24.47 25.40 -40.96
C GLY A 23 24.97 23.96 -40.88
N ALA A 24 25.74 23.53 -41.88
CA ALA A 24 26.50 22.29 -41.80
C ALA A 24 27.68 22.53 -40.85
N GLN A 25 27.72 21.79 -39.74
CA GLN A 25 28.93 21.65 -38.94
C GLN A 25 29.06 20.19 -38.51
N SER A 26 30.14 19.59 -39.00
CA SER A 26 30.58 18.24 -38.69
C SER A 26 31.05 18.23 -37.25
N ASP A 27 30.40 17.47 -36.38
CA ASP A 27 30.99 17.02 -35.13
C ASP A 27 30.69 15.54 -34.91
N LYS A 28 31.75 14.73 -35.04
CA LYS A 28 31.83 13.38 -34.50
C LYS A 28 31.74 13.47 -32.98
N SER A 29 30.53 13.43 -32.42
CA SER A 29 30.36 13.21 -30.98
C SER A 29 30.16 11.72 -30.73
N SER A 30 31.20 11.08 -30.23
CA SER A 30 31.15 9.75 -29.64
C SER A 30 30.13 9.75 -28.50
N SER A 31 29.00 9.09 -28.67
CA SER A 31 28.08 8.78 -27.58
C SER A 31 28.68 7.66 -26.72
N THR A 32 29.63 8.02 -25.87
CA THR A 32 29.88 7.22 -24.66
C THR A 32 28.74 7.52 -23.70
N SER A 33 27.63 6.82 -23.88
CA SER A 33 26.59 6.68 -22.87
C SER A 33 27.20 5.99 -21.66
N LYS A 34 27.80 6.77 -20.76
CA LYS A 34 28.06 6.32 -19.39
C LYS A 34 26.72 5.81 -18.85
N PRO A 35 26.65 4.56 -18.34
CA PRO A 35 25.46 4.10 -17.66
C PRO A 35 25.15 5.10 -16.55
N VAL A 36 23.94 5.66 -16.55
CA VAL A 36 23.43 6.42 -15.41
C VAL A 36 23.48 5.45 -14.24
N ALA A 37 24.43 5.66 -13.33
CA ALA A 37 24.49 4.88 -12.11
C ALA A 37 23.16 5.08 -11.38
N PRO A 38 22.48 4.01 -10.93
CA PRO A 38 21.29 4.17 -10.10
C PRO A 38 21.67 5.04 -8.91
N ALA A 39 20.84 6.04 -8.61
CA ALA A 39 21.03 6.89 -7.45
C ALA A 39 21.28 6.00 -6.23
N LYS A 40 22.44 6.16 -5.58
CA LYS A 40 22.73 5.50 -4.31
C LYS A 40 21.74 6.06 -3.28
N GLN A 41 20.62 5.38 -3.12
CA GLN A 41 19.68 5.65 -2.03
C GLN A 41 20.39 5.32 -0.73
N HIS A 42 20.50 6.31 0.16
CA HIS A 42 20.79 6.04 1.57
C HIS A 42 19.48 5.56 2.20
N PRO A 43 19.34 4.27 2.58
CA PRO A 43 18.13 3.75 3.22
C PRO A 43 17.97 4.22 4.68
N ALA A 44 18.88 5.10 5.14
CA ALA A 44 18.93 5.55 6.52
C ALA A 44 18.00 6.77 6.67
N GLN A 45 16.89 6.57 7.39
CA GLN A 45 15.92 7.56 7.84
C GLN A 45 14.77 7.91 6.87
N ILE A 46 14.17 6.93 6.21
CA ILE A 46 12.80 7.11 5.70
C ILE A 46 11.88 7.03 6.93
N ALA A 47 11.58 8.17 7.53
CA ALA A 47 10.49 8.26 8.51
C ALA A 47 9.14 8.13 7.75
N SER A 48 8.08 7.71 8.43
CA SER A 48 6.73 7.66 7.84
C SER A 48 5.70 8.13 8.87
N PHE A 49 4.54 8.62 8.44
CA PHE A 49 3.50 9.08 9.35
C PHE A 49 2.95 7.92 10.19
N ASP A 50 2.46 8.24 11.39
CA ASP A 50 1.64 7.28 12.14
C ASP A 50 0.23 7.21 11.52
N PRO A 51 -0.22 6.05 10.99
CA PRO A 51 -1.55 5.92 10.41
C PRO A 51 -2.69 6.25 11.40
N CYS A 52 -2.45 6.17 12.71
CA CYS A 52 -3.45 6.53 13.72
C CYS A 52 -3.62 8.04 13.93
N THR A 53 -2.87 8.88 13.22
CA THR A 53 -2.88 10.34 13.42
C THR A 53 -3.39 11.12 12.21
N LEU A 54 -3.75 10.45 11.11
CA LEU A 54 -4.12 11.14 9.86
C LEU A 54 -5.43 11.94 9.96
N PHE A 55 -6.33 11.53 10.84
CA PHE A 55 -7.61 12.19 11.13
C PHE A 55 -8.04 11.88 12.56
N SER A 56 -8.99 12.64 13.09
CA SER A 56 -9.37 12.52 14.50
C SER A 56 -10.24 11.29 14.77
N LYS A 57 -10.16 10.81 16.01
CA LYS A 57 -11.07 9.79 16.54
C LYS A 57 -12.54 10.20 16.37
N ASP A 58 -12.84 11.47 16.55
CA ASP A 58 -14.21 12.01 16.50
C ASP A 58 -14.78 11.99 15.07
N ASP A 59 -13.95 12.30 14.07
CA ASP A 59 -14.34 12.21 12.65
C ASP A 59 -14.73 10.77 12.30
N VAL A 60 -13.94 9.79 12.74
CA VAL A 60 -14.22 8.38 12.50
C VAL A 60 -15.44 7.91 13.29
N SER A 61 -15.60 8.38 14.52
CA SER A 61 -16.79 8.12 15.33
C SER A 61 -18.07 8.63 14.67
N HIS A 62 -18.02 9.79 14.05
CA HIS A 62 -19.14 10.34 13.29
C HIS A 62 -19.47 9.48 12.06
N VAL A 63 -18.44 9.11 11.28
CA VAL A 63 -18.59 8.28 10.07
C VAL A 63 -19.12 6.89 10.39
N LEU A 64 -18.57 6.22 11.41
CA LEU A 64 -18.98 4.87 11.78
C LEU A 64 -20.26 4.84 12.62
N GLY A 65 -20.73 5.99 13.12
CA GLY A 65 -21.96 6.10 13.90
C GLY A 65 -21.86 5.45 15.29
N GLY A 66 -20.81 5.76 16.04
CA GLY A 66 -20.59 5.25 17.40
C GLY A 66 -19.25 5.67 18.00
N ALA A 67 -19.04 5.43 19.30
CA ALA A 67 -17.72 5.58 19.90
C ALA A 67 -16.74 4.56 19.31
N VAL A 68 -15.55 5.00 18.89
CA VAL A 68 -14.56 4.12 18.27
C VAL A 68 -13.35 3.89 19.18
N ASP A 69 -12.77 2.72 19.09
CA ASP A 69 -11.44 2.41 19.62
C ASP A 69 -10.43 2.55 18.48
N VAL A 70 -9.30 3.19 18.77
CA VAL A 70 -8.20 3.41 17.82
C VAL A 70 -7.03 2.57 18.27
N GLN A 71 -6.60 1.62 17.43
CA GLN A 71 -5.57 0.67 17.79
C GLN A 71 -4.59 0.49 16.63
N PRO A 72 -3.29 0.76 16.81
CA PRO A 72 -2.29 0.30 15.84
C PRO A 72 -2.19 -1.22 15.90
N GLU A 73 -2.11 -1.86 14.75
CA GLU A 73 -2.03 -3.32 14.63
C GLU A 73 -0.66 -3.86 15.06
N PHE A 74 -0.63 -5.04 15.68
CA PHE A 74 0.62 -5.62 16.17
C PHE A 74 1.48 -6.27 15.06
N GLY A 75 0.85 -6.82 14.03
CA GLY A 75 1.52 -7.60 12.98
C GLY A 75 1.53 -6.96 11.59
N SER A 76 1.09 -5.71 11.48
CA SER A 76 0.96 -4.98 10.22
C SER A 76 1.10 -3.48 10.48
N PRO A 77 1.71 -2.69 9.58
CA PRO A 77 1.86 -1.23 9.71
C PRO A 77 0.55 -0.50 9.39
N MET A 78 -0.49 -0.84 10.14
CA MET A 78 -1.85 -0.38 9.96
C MET A 78 -2.40 0.20 11.27
N CYS A 79 -3.31 1.15 11.15
CA CYS A 79 -4.19 1.57 12.22
C CYS A 79 -5.62 1.09 11.97
N THR A 80 -6.26 0.59 13.02
CA THR A 80 -7.65 0.13 12.99
C THR A 80 -8.49 1.03 13.89
N TYR A 81 -9.58 1.53 13.32
CA TYR A 81 -10.68 2.18 14.04
C TYR A 81 -11.87 1.23 14.05
N LYS A 82 -12.28 0.77 15.23
CA LYS A 82 -13.40 -0.18 15.40
C LYS A 82 -14.44 0.44 16.32
N VAL A 83 -15.73 0.24 16.04
CA VAL A 83 -16.77 0.70 16.99
C VAL A 83 -16.71 -0.13 18.28
N HIS A 84 -16.79 0.54 19.42
CA HIS A 84 -16.75 -0.07 20.75
C HIS A 84 -17.96 -0.98 20.98
N ALA A 85 -17.70 -2.20 21.48
CA ALA A 85 -18.72 -3.16 21.85
C ALA A 85 -19.54 -2.65 23.05
N GLY A 86 -20.87 -2.67 22.98
CA GLY A 86 -21.74 -2.23 24.09
C GLY A 86 -22.16 -0.76 24.06
N PHE A 87 -21.75 0.02 23.04
CA PHE A 87 -22.34 1.33 22.81
C PHE A 87 -23.75 1.18 22.20
N GLN A 88 -24.78 1.11 23.06
CA GLN A 88 -26.15 1.38 22.64
C GLN A 88 -26.26 2.88 22.36
N SER A 89 -26.23 3.27 21.09
CA SER A 89 -26.40 4.67 20.76
C SER A 89 -27.81 5.11 21.16
N PRO A 90 -28.01 6.15 22.00
CA PRO A 90 -29.36 6.61 22.35
C PRO A 90 -30.11 7.23 21.15
N ARG A 91 -29.41 7.40 20.01
CA ARG A 91 -29.82 7.80 18.67
C ARG A 91 -28.50 8.01 17.94
N ALA A 92 -28.02 7.03 17.18
CA ALA A 92 -26.81 7.21 16.41
C ALA A 92 -27.06 8.38 15.44
N LYS A 93 -26.28 9.46 15.54
CA LYS A 93 -26.19 10.49 14.49
C LYS A 93 -25.44 9.96 13.25
N GLY A 94 -25.49 8.65 13.03
CA GLY A 94 -24.99 7.98 11.83
C GLY A 94 -26.14 7.74 10.84
N PRO A 95 -25.85 7.21 9.66
CA PRO A 95 -26.89 6.78 8.72
C PRO A 95 -27.87 5.81 9.37
N LYS A 96 -29.15 5.88 8.99
CA LYS A 96 -30.20 4.93 9.43
C LYS A 96 -29.86 3.45 9.18
N THR A 97 -28.87 3.16 8.34
CA THR A 97 -28.40 1.80 8.05
C THR A 97 -27.38 1.27 9.07
N ALA A 98 -26.99 2.07 10.07
CA ALA A 98 -26.19 1.67 11.22
C ALA A 98 -26.85 0.65 12.14
N ASP A 99 -28.18 0.59 12.12
CA ASP A 99 -28.95 -0.23 13.05
C ASP A 99 -29.05 -1.71 12.62
N MET A 100 -28.53 -2.07 11.44
CA MET A 100 -28.68 -3.42 10.85
C MET A 100 -27.43 -4.31 10.95
N MET A 101 -26.32 -3.80 11.49
CA MET A 101 -25.06 -4.53 11.62
C MET A 101 -24.62 -4.55 13.08
N ASP A 102 -23.99 -5.65 13.51
CA ASP A 102 -23.25 -5.64 14.75
C ASP A 102 -22.23 -4.48 14.72
N PRO A 103 -22.30 -3.52 15.67
CA PRO A 103 -21.36 -2.41 15.77
C PRO A 103 -19.92 -2.82 15.55
N GLU A 104 -19.52 -3.97 16.09
CA GLU A 104 -18.15 -4.48 16.04
C GLU A 104 -17.63 -4.78 14.63
N GLN A 105 -18.52 -4.97 13.65
CA GLN A 105 -18.09 -5.31 12.30
C GLN A 105 -17.79 -4.07 11.44
N ARG A 106 -18.16 -2.88 11.93
CA ARG A 106 -17.88 -1.58 11.29
C ARG A 106 -16.49 -1.09 11.68
N ARG A 107 -15.65 -0.84 10.68
CA ARG A 107 -14.26 -0.43 10.91
C ARG A 107 -13.68 0.39 9.77
N ILE A 108 -12.70 1.22 10.11
CA ILE A 108 -11.81 1.89 9.17
C ILE A 108 -10.39 1.37 9.40
N LEU A 109 -9.72 1.00 8.32
CA LEU A 109 -8.34 0.54 8.31
C LEU A 109 -7.51 1.58 7.56
N VAL A 110 -6.37 1.96 8.13
CA VAL A 110 -5.52 3.02 7.58
C VAL A 110 -4.09 2.54 7.48
N THR A 111 -3.48 2.71 6.31
CA THR A 111 -2.03 2.60 6.13
C THR A 111 -1.51 3.90 5.54
N VAL A 112 -0.28 4.25 5.91
CA VAL A 112 0.42 5.41 5.37
C VAL A 112 1.90 5.13 5.37
N GLY A 113 2.57 5.64 4.34
CA GLY A 113 3.94 5.34 4.08
C GLY A 113 4.54 6.25 3.02
N ASN A 114 5.81 6.03 2.73
CA ASN A 114 6.55 6.83 1.76
C ASN A 114 7.06 6.00 0.59
N SER A 115 7.23 6.67 -0.54
CA SER A 115 7.77 6.15 -1.79
C SER A 115 8.52 7.27 -2.51
N ASP A 116 9.61 6.94 -3.19
CA ASP A 116 10.32 7.89 -4.06
C ASP A 116 9.51 8.27 -5.30
N ASP A 117 8.56 7.42 -5.68
CA ASP A 117 7.61 7.64 -6.76
C ASP A 117 6.20 7.29 -6.29
N ALA A 118 5.72 8.02 -5.28
CA ALA A 118 4.40 7.82 -4.68
C ALA A 118 3.27 7.86 -5.71
N ARG A 119 3.34 8.80 -6.67
CA ARG A 119 2.36 8.88 -7.76
C ARG A 119 2.41 7.65 -8.65
N GLY A 120 3.61 7.23 -9.08
CA GLY A 120 3.77 6.02 -9.89
C GLY A 120 3.33 4.77 -9.15
N TYR A 121 3.57 4.67 -7.83
CA TYR A 121 3.06 3.57 -7.01
C TYR A 121 1.53 3.54 -6.98
N VAL A 122 0.87 4.68 -6.73
CA VAL A 122 -0.61 4.80 -6.73
C VAL A 122 -1.20 4.49 -8.11
N ASP A 123 -0.62 5.03 -9.18
CA ASP A 123 -1.07 4.77 -10.54
C ASP A 123 -0.90 3.29 -10.91
N GLN A 124 0.18 2.67 -10.46
CA GLN A 124 0.45 1.25 -10.64
C GLN A 124 -0.58 0.39 -9.88
N ASP A 125 -0.85 0.69 -8.62
CA ASP A 125 -1.85 -0.01 -7.80
C ASP A 125 -3.26 0.08 -8.42
N ARG A 126 -3.62 1.24 -8.96
CA ARG A 126 -4.88 1.44 -9.70
C ARG A 126 -4.99 0.56 -10.95
N LEU A 127 -3.93 0.50 -11.76
CA LEU A 127 -3.89 -0.31 -12.97
C LEU A 127 -3.93 -1.81 -12.66
N ASN A 128 -3.46 -2.17 -11.48
CA ASN A 128 -3.32 -3.55 -11.01
C ASN A 128 -4.52 -4.06 -10.21
N THR A 129 -5.49 -3.20 -9.94
CA THR A 129 -6.75 -3.63 -9.36
C THR A 129 -7.43 -4.59 -10.36
N ASP A 130 -7.92 -5.75 -9.88
CA ASP A 130 -8.47 -6.84 -10.70
C ASP A 130 -9.35 -6.33 -11.85
N LYS A 131 -9.21 -6.94 -13.04
CA LYS A 131 -9.86 -6.54 -14.31
C LYS A 131 -11.40 -6.52 -14.31
N GLY A 132 -12.06 -6.78 -13.18
CA GLY A 132 -13.52 -6.64 -13.01
C GLY A 132 -13.93 -5.62 -11.95
N ILE A 133 -12.99 -4.97 -11.27
CA ILE A 133 -13.25 -4.03 -10.19
C ILE A 133 -13.05 -2.61 -10.72
N PRO A 134 -14.13 -1.82 -10.92
CA PRO A 134 -14.02 -0.48 -11.49
C PRO A 134 -13.38 0.47 -10.48
N THR A 135 -12.17 0.95 -10.79
CA THR A 135 -11.52 2.04 -10.03
C THR A 135 -12.04 3.40 -10.51
N ARG A 136 -12.14 4.37 -9.59
CA ARG A 136 -12.61 5.73 -9.92
C ARG A 136 -11.63 6.77 -9.41
N ILE A 137 -11.15 7.63 -10.30
CA ILE A 137 -10.29 8.77 -9.92
C ILE A 137 -11.09 9.76 -9.08
N ILE A 138 -10.48 10.24 -7.99
CA ILE A 138 -11.06 11.22 -7.09
C ILE A 138 -10.28 12.53 -7.24
N GLN A 139 -10.99 13.56 -7.72
CA GLN A 139 -10.43 14.89 -7.86
C GLN A 139 -10.47 15.65 -6.52
N GLY A 140 -9.48 16.53 -6.30
CA GLY A 140 -9.40 17.39 -5.11
C GLY A 140 -9.03 16.66 -3.82
N VAL A 141 -8.33 15.52 -3.95
CA VAL A 141 -7.80 14.72 -2.84
C VAL A 141 -6.34 14.42 -3.14
N GLY A 142 -5.43 14.96 -2.33
CA GLY A 142 -3.99 14.77 -2.54
C GLY A 142 -3.48 15.24 -3.89
N SER A 143 -2.32 14.69 -4.28
CA SER A 143 -1.72 14.81 -5.61
C SER A 143 -2.32 13.84 -6.64
N SER A 144 -2.74 12.66 -6.17
CA SER A 144 -3.49 11.66 -6.95
C SER A 144 -4.28 10.80 -5.97
N ALA A 145 -5.51 10.43 -6.33
CA ALA A 145 -6.32 9.52 -5.54
C ALA A 145 -7.32 8.76 -6.41
N PHE A 146 -7.63 7.53 -5.99
CA PHE A 146 -8.69 6.73 -6.59
C PHE A 146 -9.41 5.89 -5.53
N SER A 147 -10.67 5.54 -5.79
CA SER A 147 -11.41 4.57 -4.99
C SER A 147 -11.46 3.20 -5.63
N VAL A 148 -11.51 2.17 -4.79
CA VAL A 148 -11.72 0.76 -5.14
C VAL A 148 -12.92 0.23 -4.37
N PRO A 149 -13.99 -0.25 -5.03
CA PRO A 149 -15.07 -0.94 -4.33
C PRO A 149 -14.59 -2.31 -3.83
N LEU A 150 -15.03 -2.68 -2.62
CA LEU A 150 -14.74 -3.95 -1.98
C LEU A 150 -16.05 -4.70 -1.74
N LYS A 151 -16.00 -6.03 -1.60
CA LYS A 151 -17.19 -6.83 -1.28
C LYS A 151 -17.88 -6.39 0.02
N THR A 152 -17.10 -5.84 0.95
CA THR A 152 -17.55 -5.45 2.30
C THR A 152 -17.48 -3.95 2.55
N GLY A 153 -17.22 -3.14 1.52
CA GLY A 153 -17.10 -1.69 1.66
C GLY A 153 -16.35 -1.04 0.51
N LYS A 154 -15.43 -0.12 0.82
CA LYS A 154 -14.69 0.65 -0.19
C LYS A 154 -13.37 1.16 0.39
N ALA A 155 -12.37 1.30 -0.47
CA ALA A 155 -11.09 1.90 -0.13
C ALA A 155 -10.84 3.15 -0.98
N ILE A 156 -10.12 4.12 -0.43
CA ILE A 156 -9.42 5.17 -1.18
C ILE A 156 -7.93 4.98 -1.01
N ILE A 157 -7.21 4.98 -2.11
CA ILE A 157 -5.76 5.00 -2.16
C ILE A 157 -5.36 6.36 -2.76
N GLY A 158 -4.47 7.07 -2.10
CA GLY A 158 -4.04 8.40 -2.51
C GLY A 158 -2.57 8.67 -2.22
N SER A 159 -2.10 9.78 -2.78
CA SER A 159 -0.75 10.28 -2.55
C SER A 159 -0.77 11.77 -2.23
N GLN A 160 0.19 12.22 -1.44
CA GLN A 160 0.48 13.63 -1.17
C GLN A 160 2.00 13.79 -1.10
N GLY A 161 2.60 14.44 -2.10
CA GLY A 161 4.05 14.47 -2.23
C GLY A 161 4.62 13.06 -2.38
N ASN A 162 5.57 12.69 -1.52
CA ASN A 162 6.19 11.36 -1.48
C ASN A 162 5.45 10.35 -0.59
N THR A 163 4.32 10.76 0.00
CA THR A 163 3.54 9.91 0.89
C THR A 163 2.38 9.27 0.14
N VAL A 164 2.18 7.97 0.37
CA VAL A 164 1.01 7.21 -0.08
C VAL A 164 0.19 6.82 1.15
N TYR A 165 -1.12 6.90 1.06
CA TYR A 165 -2.04 6.47 2.10
C TYR A 165 -3.17 5.62 1.53
N THR A 166 -3.68 4.70 2.33
CA THR A 166 -4.87 3.92 2.04
C THR A 166 -5.83 4.01 3.20
N ILE A 167 -7.09 4.35 2.92
CA ILE A 167 -8.18 4.37 3.88
C ILE A 167 -9.23 3.38 3.39
N THR A 168 -9.41 2.29 4.12
CA THR A 168 -10.40 1.25 3.82
C THR A 168 -11.51 1.29 4.83
N MET A 169 -12.75 1.48 4.36
CA MET A 169 -13.94 1.37 5.20
C MET A 169 -14.62 0.03 4.95
N ILE A 170 -14.80 -0.75 6.02
CA ILE A 170 -15.57 -1.99 6.03
C ILE A 170 -16.91 -1.68 6.68
N TYR A 171 -17.93 -1.54 5.83
CA TYR A 171 -19.28 -1.20 6.24
C TYR A 171 -20.30 -1.55 5.13
N PRO A 172 -20.59 -2.84 4.90
CA PRO A 172 -21.36 -3.32 3.75
C PRO A 172 -22.79 -2.77 3.66
N HIS A 173 -23.37 -2.29 4.75
CA HIS A 173 -24.74 -1.77 4.81
C HIS A 173 -24.83 -0.23 4.74
N MET A 174 -23.71 0.48 4.71
CA MET A 174 -23.74 1.93 4.53
C MET A 174 -24.23 2.29 3.12
N ASP A 175 -25.07 3.32 3.02
CA ASP A 175 -25.47 3.89 1.72
C ASP A 175 -24.23 4.25 0.88
N ALA A 176 -24.24 3.91 -0.41
CA ALA A 176 -23.07 4.07 -1.27
C ALA A 176 -22.63 5.54 -1.42
N THR A 177 -23.59 6.48 -1.48
CA THR A 177 -23.30 7.91 -1.60
C THR A 177 -22.68 8.43 -0.30
N LEU A 178 -23.23 8.01 0.83
CA LEU A 178 -22.68 8.38 2.13
C LEU A 178 -21.28 7.78 2.35
N MET A 179 -21.05 6.52 1.95
CA MET A 179 -19.74 5.89 1.99
C MET A 179 -18.73 6.67 1.14
N ASP A 180 -19.11 7.07 -0.07
CA ASP A 180 -18.27 7.88 -0.95
C ASP A 180 -17.91 9.24 -0.33
N ASN A 181 -18.90 9.95 0.20
CA ASN A 181 -18.67 11.24 0.84
C ASN A 181 -17.79 11.11 2.08
N SER A 182 -18.08 10.12 2.94
CA SER A 182 -17.35 9.90 4.19
C SER A 182 -15.88 9.54 3.92
N LEU A 183 -15.63 8.60 3.01
CA LEU A 183 -14.25 8.25 2.62
C LEU A 183 -13.53 9.43 2.00
N LYS A 184 -14.21 10.21 1.13
CA LYS A 184 -13.61 11.39 0.51
C LYS A 184 -13.22 12.42 1.57
N THR A 185 -14.08 12.71 2.54
CA THR A 185 -13.76 13.63 3.65
C THR A 185 -12.54 13.15 4.43
N LEU A 186 -12.52 11.88 4.86
CA LEU A 186 -11.37 11.32 5.56
C LEU A 186 -10.07 11.37 4.74
N ALA A 187 -10.15 11.14 3.43
CA ALA A 187 -9.00 11.24 2.53
C ALA A 187 -8.50 12.69 2.35
N GLN A 188 -9.42 13.68 2.35
CA GLN A 188 -9.06 15.10 2.36
C GLN A 188 -8.36 15.47 3.68
N ASP A 189 -8.85 14.96 4.80
CA ASP A 189 -8.25 15.19 6.11
C ASP A 189 -6.85 14.58 6.19
N ALA A 190 -6.69 13.31 5.78
CA ALA A 190 -5.39 12.65 5.71
C ALA A 190 -4.40 13.43 4.84
N SER A 191 -4.83 13.86 3.64
CA SER A 191 -4.02 14.66 2.73
C SER A 191 -3.59 16.00 3.35
N ARG A 192 -4.48 16.69 4.07
CA ARG A 192 -4.16 17.94 4.78
C ARG A 192 -3.17 17.70 5.93
N THR A 193 -3.38 16.66 6.73
CA THR A 193 -2.51 16.29 7.84
C THR A 193 -1.09 15.95 7.36
N ILE A 194 -0.98 15.19 6.27
CA ILE A 194 0.31 14.88 5.63
C ILE A 194 0.98 16.16 5.13
N ALA A 195 0.24 17.04 4.44
CA ALA A 195 0.78 18.30 3.94
C ALA A 195 1.22 19.26 5.06
N ALA A 196 0.64 19.16 6.25
CA ALA A 196 1.01 19.94 7.42
C ALA A 196 2.28 19.42 8.14
N ASN A 197 2.91 18.35 7.67
CA ASN A 197 4.10 17.72 8.26
C ASN A 197 3.91 17.30 9.72
N ALA A 198 2.80 16.63 10.00
CA ALA A 198 2.54 15.97 11.29
C ALA A 198 3.67 14.99 11.70
N PRO A 199 3.75 14.59 12.99
CA PRO A 199 4.83 13.75 13.51
C PRO A 199 5.03 12.47 12.70
N THR A 200 6.30 12.14 12.43
CA THR A 200 6.69 10.91 11.76
C THR A 200 7.29 9.92 12.76
N LEU A 201 7.12 8.64 12.46
CA LEU A 201 7.71 7.51 13.13
C LEU A 201 9.03 7.15 12.42
N ALA A 202 10.04 6.82 13.21
CA ALA A 202 11.30 6.31 12.71
C ALA A 202 11.14 4.88 12.18
N ALA A 203 11.93 4.52 11.16
CA ALA A 203 12.00 3.15 10.68
C ALA A 203 12.70 2.25 11.72
N PRO A 204 12.20 1.02 11.96
CA PRO A 204 12.89 0.05 12.80
C PRO A 204 14.17 -0.46 12.12
N ALA A 205 15.12 -0.93 12.92
CA ALA A 205 16.29 -1.68 12.46
C ALA A 205 16.08 -3.18 12.76
N PRO A 206 16.30 -4.12 11.82
CA PRO A 206 16.63 -3.89 10.42
C PRO A 206 15.45 -3.30 9.63
N HIS A 207 15.78 -2.40 8.70
CA HIS A 207 14.79 -1.75 7.84
C HIS A 207 14.25 -2.76 6.82
N PRO A 208 12.93 -2.94 6.65
CA PRO A 208 12.37 -3.96 5.74
C PRO A 208 12.79 -3.77 4.27
N CYS A 209 12.83 -2.53 3.77
CA CYS A 209 13.35 -2.25 2.41
C CYS A 209 14.85 -2.54 2.22
N SER A 210 15.61 -2.77 3.29
CA SER A 210 17.02 -3.19 3.19
C SER A 210 17.15 -4.71 3.11
N MET A 211 16.21 -5.46 3.69
CA MET A 211 16.20 -6.93 3.71
C MET A 211 15.84 -7.53 2.34
N VAL A 212 14.91 -6.89 1.64
CA VAL A 212 14.66 -7.10 0.21
C VAL A 212 14.63 -5.73 -0.40
N ASN A 213 15.63 -5.37 -1.22
CA ASN A 213 15.66 -4.07 -1.88
C ASN A 213 14.95 -4.13 -3.25
N ALA A 214 14.73 -2.96 -3.87
CA ALA A 214 14.06 -2.85 -5.16
C ALA A 214 14.74 -3.66 -6.27
N GLN A 215 16.09 -3.72 -6.29
CA GLN A 215 16.82 -4.51 -7.28
C GLN A 215 16.52 -6.01 -7.13
N LYS A 216 16.52 -6.52 -5.89
CA LYS A 216 16.22 -7.91 -5.61
C LYS A 216 14.77 -8.25 -5.92
N ALA A 217 13.83 -7.40 -5.50
CA ALA A 217 12.43 -7.54 -5.85
C ALA A 217 12.21 -7.54 -7.38
N SER A 218 12.90 -6.66 -8.11
CA SER A 218 12.86 -6.66 -9.57
C SER A 218 13.40 -7.93 -10.21
N GLN A 219 14.46 -8.52 -9.66
CA GLN A 219 15.02 -9.78 -10.16
C GLN A 219 14.06 -10.95 -9.94
N LEU A 220 13.36 -11.00 -8.80
CA LEU A 220 12.36 -12.05 -8.53
C LEU A 220 11.28 -12.10 -9.61
N PHE A 221 10.81 -10.93 -10.06
CA PHE A 221 9.74 -10.83 -11.06
C PHE A 221 10.24 -10.59 -12.49
N GLN A 222 11.55 -10.48 -12.68
CA GLN A 222 12.22 -10.11 -13.93
C GLN A 222 11.67 -8.80 -14.54
N GLN A 223 11.24 -7.87 -13.68
CA GLN A 223 10.53 -6.65 -14.06
C GLN A 223 10.84 -5.50 -13.07
N PRO A 224 10.80 -4.24 -13.51
CA PRO A 224 10.87 -3.09 -12.60
C PRO A 224 9.78 -3.14 -11.53
N VAL A 225 10.11 -2.70 -10.32
CA VAL A 225 9.15 -2.55 -9.21
C VAL A 225 9.07 -1.11 -8.73
N LYS A 226 7.90 -0.75 -8.18
CA LYS A 226 7.71 0.42 -7.32
C LYS A 226 7.64 -0.05 -5.88
N TRP A 227 8.14 0.76 -4.95
CA TRP A 227 8.17 0.40 -3.54
C TRP A 227 7.37 1.38 -2.67
N PHE A 228 6.91 0.88 -1.53
CA PHE A 228 6.15 1.62 -0.55
C PHE A 228 6.54 1.16 0.85
N PHE A 229 7.11 2.07 1.65
CA PHE A 229 7.54 1.81 3.02
C PHE A 229 6.52 2.36 4.02
N THR A 230 6.09 1.55 4.98
CA THR A 230 5.09 1.90 6.00
C THR A 230 5.57 1.50 7.39
N VAL A 231 5.07 2.17 8.43
CA VAL A 231 5.32 1.86 9.85
C VAL A 231 4.13 2.33 10.69
N ASN A 232 3.88 1.71 11.84
CA ASN A 232 2.88 2.17 12.80
C ASN A 232 3.42 2.32 14.23
N GLY A 233 2.58 2.82 15.14
CA GLY A 233 2.94 3.09 16.53
C GLY A 233 3.35 1.87 17.38
N THR A 234 3.13 0.62 16.91
CA THR A 234 3.64 -0.59 17.61
C THR A 234 5.08 -0.92 17.19
N GLY A 235 5.60 -0.30 16.14
CA GLY A 235 6.91 -0.61 15.55
C GLY A 235 6.86 -1.70 14.47
N ALA A 236 5.66 -2.13 14.04
CA ALA A 236 5.51 -2.93 12.83
C ALA A 236 5.79 -2.04 11.61
N ALA A 237 6.69 -2.49 10.74
CA ALA A 237 7.05 -1.79 9.51
C ALA A 237 6.98 -2.74 8.32
N SER A 238 6.59 -2.23 7.15
CA SER A 238 6.57 -3.01 5.91
C SER A 238 7.30 -2.30 4.79
N CYS A 239 7.94 -3.08 3.94
CA CYS A 239 8.31 -2.64 2.61
C CYS A 239 7.60 -3.50 1.58
N ASP A 240 6.78 -2.85 0.79
CA ASP A 240 6.01 -3.47 -0.26
C ASP A 240 6.56 -3.12 -1.63
N TYR A 241 6.65 -4.11 -2.51
CA TYR A 241 7.15 -4.01 -3.87
C TYR A 241 6.12 -4.51 -4.87
N ILE A 242 5.66 -3.63 -5.75
CA ILE A 242 4.67 -3.95 -6.79
C ILE A 242 5.27 -3.81 -8.18
N THR A 243 5.01 -4.79 -9.04
CA THR A 243 5.44 -4.76 -10.45
C THR A 243 4.43 -4.04 -11.34
N THR A 244 4.82 -3.81 -12.61
CA THR A 244 3.92 -3.31 -13.65
C THR A 244 2.75 -4.25 -13.99
N LYS A 245 2.88 -5.54 -13.69
CA LYS A 245 1.81 -6.54 -13.83
C LYS A 245 0.86 -6.58 -12.63
N GLY A 246 1.27 -6.03 -11.50
CA GLY A 246 0.47 -6.01 -10.29
C GLY A 246 0.24 -7.36 -9.64
N THR A 247 -0.80 -7.39 -8.81
CA THR A 247 -1.28 -8.62 -8.18
C THR A 247 -1.57 -9.67 -9.25
N PRO A 248 -1.03 -10.90 -9.13
CA PRO A 248 -0.39 -11.39 -7.93
C PRO A 248 1.08 -10.98 -7.76
N HIS A 249 1.87 -10.55 -8.75
CA HIS A 249 3.30 -10.21 -8.66
C HIS A 249 3.68 -9.04 -7.71
N ARG A 250 3.74 -9.33 -6.41
CA ARG A 250 4.03 -8.40 -5.32
C ARG A 250 4.86 -9.09 -4.24
N VAL A 251 5.90 -8.43 -3.73
CA VAL A 251 6.66 -8.91 -2.56
C VAL A 251 6.47 -7.93 -1.43
N GLU A 252 6.08 -8.44 -0.26
CA GLU A 252 5.96 -7.64 0.95
C GLU A 252 6.87 -8.22 2.04
N VAL A 253 7.62 -7.35 2.72
CA VAL A 253 8.44 -7.68 3.88
C VAL A 253 7.95 -6.87 5.06
N ILE A 254 7.30 -7.53 6.02
CA ILE A 254 6.88 -6.92 7.28
C ILE A 254 7.88 -7.32 8.36
N SER A 255 8.43 -6.35 9.08
CA SER A 255 9.26 -6.58 10.26
C SER A 255 8.64 -5.97 11.51
N VAL A 256 8.71 -6.74 12.60
CA VAL A 256 8.30 -6.29 13.94
C VAL A 256 9.50 -6.50 14.86
N ASN A 257 10.17 -5.39 15.21
CA ASN A 257 11.35 -5.44 16.09
C ASN A 257 11.04 -4.90 17.48
N ARG A 258 10.41 -5.74 18.29
CA ARG A 258 10.14 -5.53 19.72
C ARG A 258 10.07 -6.88 20.40
N ALA A 259 10.96 -7.15 21.35
CA ALA A 259 11.12 -8.47 21.97
C ALA A 259 9.81 -9.07 22.52
N ASP A 260 9.03 -8.26 23.22
CA ASP A 260 7.75 -8.62 23.83
C ASP A 260 6.69 -8.97 22.76
N ILE A 261 6.62 -8.18 21.68
CA ILE A 261 5.61 -8.34 20.63
C ILE A 261 6.00 -9.41 19.61
N ALA A 262 7.26 -9.45 19.18
CA ALA A 262 7.75 -10.32 18.11
C ALA A 262 7.53 -11.79 18.46
N LYS A 263 7.96 -12.21 19.65
CA LYS A 263 7.80 -13.60 20.09
C LYS A 263 6.33 -13.98 20.28
N GLU A 264 5.51 -13.08 20.81
CA GLU A 264 4.07 -13.29 20.94
C GLU A 264 3.41 -13.47 19.57
N LEU A 265 3.73 -12.58 18.62
CA LEU A 265 3.22 -12.62 17.26
C LEU A 265 3.58 -13.94 16.55
N TYR A 266 4.86 -14.33 16.57
CA TYR A 266 5.31 -15.59 15.95
C TYR A 266 4.57 -16.80 16.54
N ASN A 267 4.50 -16.90 17.87
CA ASN A 267 3.84 -18.01 18.55
C ASN A 267 2.32 -18.01 18.35
N SER A 268 1.71 -16.84 18.17
CA SER A 268 0.29 -16.72 17.82
C SER A 268 0.03 -17.28 16.42
N VAL A 269 0.85 -16.92 15.44
CA VAL A 269 0.75 -17.44 14.07
C VAL A 269 1.02 -18.94 14.03
N ASP A 270 2.09 -19.41 14.68
CA ASP A 270 2.48 -20.82 14.70
C ASP A 270 1.39 -21.75 15.27
N ARG A 271 0.64 -21.27 16.26
CA ARG A 271 -0.51 -21.98 16.86
C ARG A 271 -1.79 -21.90 16.01
N LYS A 272 -2.02 -20.79 15.30
CA LYS A 272 -3.23 -20.58 14.49
C LYS A 272 -3.18 -21.28 13.14
N LEU A 273 -1.99 -21.45 12.57
CA LEU A 273 -1.83 -22.19 11.32
C LEU A 273 -2.05 -23.68 11.58
N ALA A 274 -3.07 -24.24 10.93
CA ALA A 274 -3.34 -25.66 10.98
C ALA A 274 -2.12 -26.45 10.48
N SER A 275 -1.82 -27.59 11.11
CA SER A 275 -0.58 -28.35 10.88
C SER A 275 -0.40 -28.79 9.42
N ASP A 276 -1.49 -29.08 8.72
CA ASP A 276 -1.54 -29.41 7.29
C ASP A 276 -1.23 -28.21 6.38
N ASN A 277 -1.41 -26.99 6.88
CA ASN A 277 -1.12 -25.71 6.22
C ASN A 277 0.20 -25.08 6.68
N LYS A 278 1.03 -25.81 7.42
CA LYS A 278 2.32 -25.31 7.93
C LYS A 278 3.45 -26.26 7.55
N GLN A 279 4.62 -25.69 7.26
CA GLN A 279 5.88 -26.42 7.16
C GLN A 279 6.96 -25.68 7.95
N THR A 280 7.56 -26.34 8.94
CA THR A 280 8.70 -25.78 9.67
C THR A 280 9.94 -25.75 8.77
N LEU A 281 10.63 -24.62 8.74
CA LEU A 281 11.85 -24.42 7.95
C LEU A 281 13.08 -24.45 8.86
N LYS A 282 13.86 -25.53 8.78
CA LYS A 282 15.08 -25.68 9.58
C LYS A 282 16.21 -24.82 9.02
N GLY A 283 17.02 -24.24 9.90
CA GLY A 283 18.22 -23.47 9.54
C GLY A 283 17.95 -22.06 9.01
N ILE A 284 16.75 -21.51 9.26
CA ILE A 284 16.38 -20.12 8.95
C ILE A 284 15.94 -19.47 10.26
N GLY A 285 16.60 -18.39 10.65
CA GLY A 285 16.32 -17.72 11.92
C GLY A 285 16.64 -18.60 13.12
N ASP A 286 16.06 -18.24 14.26
CA ASP A 286 15.96 -19.11 15.44
C ASP A 286 14.74 -20.04 15.31
N ALA A 287 13.69 -19.58 14.63
CA ALA A 287 12.58 -20.39 14.17
C ALA A 287 12.01 -19.82 12.86
N ALA A 288 11.52 -20.69 11.97
CA ALA A 288 10.82 -20.26 10.77
C ALA A 288 9.74 -21.27 10.34
N LEU A 289 8.68 -20.75 9.73
CA LEU A 289 7.59 -21.54 9.16
C LEU A 289 7.16 -20.99 7.80
N TYR A 290 6.68 -21.88 6.94
CA TYR A 290 6.03 -21.62 5.65
C TYR A 290 4.55 -21.96 5.78
N ASP A 291 3.66 -21.02 5.42
CA ASP A 291 2.20 -21.15 5.60
C ASP A 291 1.47 -21.83 4.42
N LYS A 292 2.22 -22.39 3.47
CA LYS A 292 1.72 -23.00 2.23
C LYS A 292 0.88 -22.06 1.34
N ARG A 293 0.91 -20.74 1.60
CA ARG A 293 0.23 -19.68 0.85
C ARG A 293 1.24 -18.64 0.35
N ASN A 294 2.44 -19.09 0.00
CA ASN A 294 3.55 -18.25 -0.45
C ASN A 294 4.01 -17.20 0.58
N SER A 295 3.85 -17.46 1.88
CA SER A 295 4.44 -16.62 2.93
C SER A 295 5.30 -17.41 3.92
N THR A 296 6.35 -16.76 4.40
CA THR A 296 7.23 -17.28 5.45
C THR A 296 7.25 -16.34 6.63
N TRP A 297 7.18 -16.91 7.82
CA TRP A 297 7.37 -16.22 9.08
C TRP A 297 8.69 -16.67 9.68
N ILE A 298 9.51 -15.71 10.07
CA ILE A 298 10.87 -15.95 10.56
C ILE A 298 11.04 -15.19 11.87
N LEU A 299 11.42 -15.89 12.93
CA LEU A 299 11.84 -15.32 14.20
C LEU A 299 13.36 -15.35 14.28
N LYS A 300 13.99 -14.20 14.55
CA LYS A 300 15.43 -14.09 14.80
C LYS A 300 15.68 -13.06 15.90
N GLY A 301 16.23 -13.51 17.04
CA GLY A 301 16.34 -12.69 18.24
C GLY A 301 14.99 -12.10 18.63
N ASP A 302 14.94 -10.77 18.72
CA ASP A 302 13.76 -9.99 19.11
C ASP A 302 12.96 -9.45 17.91
N THR A 303 13.19 -9.99 16.71
CA THR A 303 12.49 -9.58 15.49
C THR A 303 11.74 -10.73 14.84
N VAL A 304 10.51 -10.45 14.40
CA VAL A 304 9.78 -11.28 13.44
C VAL A 304 9.81 -10.62 12.07
N VAL A 305 10.07 -11.42 11.05
CA VAL A 305 9.83 -11.06 9.65
C VAL A 305 8.74 -11.94 9.06
N HIS A 306 7.75 -11.30 8.46
CA HIS A 306 6.78 -11.93 7.59
C HIS A 306 7.08 -11.52 6.15
N LEU A 307 7.52 -12.48 5.35
CA LEU A 307 7.84 -12.31 3.94
C LEU A 307 6.72 -12.95 3.12
N ILE A 308 6.05 -12.15 2.30
CA ILE A 308 4.95 -12.57 1.44
C ILE A 308 5.39 -12.41 0.00
N ILE A 309 5.23 -13.46 -0.81
CA ILE A 309 5.33 -13.36 -2.27
C ILE A 309 3.96 -13.69 -2.84
N LEU A 310 3.26 -12.67 -3.31
CA LEU A 310 2.11 -12.90 -4.16
C LEU A 310 2.66 -13.15 -5.58
N GLY A 311 2.15 -14.17 -6.25
CA GLY A 311 2.56 -14.52 -7.62
C GLY A 311 2.23 -15.97 -7.97
N GLU A 312 2.23 -16.32 -9.25
CA GLU A 312 2.12 -17.71 -9.73
C GLU A 312 3.39 -18.54 -9.47
N THR A 313 4.33 -18.02 -8.67
CA THR A 313 5.63 -18.64 -8.48
C THR A 313 5.58 -19.65 -7.34
N SER A 314 6.18 -20.83 -7.55
CA SER A 314 6.38 -21.82 -6.50
C SER A 314 7.23 -21.25 -5.35
N ALA A 315 6.72 -21.36 -4.12
CA ALA A 315 7.43 -20.97 -2.90
C ALA A 315 8.84 -21.58 -2.79
N GLU A 316 9.05 -22.81 -3.23
CA GLU A 316 10.35 -23.46 -3.11
C GLU A 316 11.44 -22.80 -3.96
N LYS A 317 11.07 -22.23 -5.11
CA LYS A 317 12.05 -21.66 -6.05
C LYS A 317 12.53 -20.26 -5.65
N MET A 318 11.69 -19.47 -4.99
CA MET A 318 12.00 -18.06 -4.70
C MET A 318 11.87 -17.70 -3.23
N LEU A 319 10.83 -18.19 -2.54
CA LEU A 319 10.56 -17.81 -1.16
C LEU A 319 11.62 -18.36 -0.20
N LEU A 320 12.04 -19.62 -0.34
CA LEU A 320 13.04 -20.22 0.54
C LEU A 320 14.44 -19.58 0.41
N PRO A 321 14.99 -19.37 -0.80
CA PRO A 321 16.24 -18.61 -0.96
C PRO A 321 16.13 -17.19 -0.39
N LEU A 322 15.02 -16.49 -0.66
CA LEU A 322 14.81 -15.13 -0.19
C LEU A 322 14.73 -15.07 1.34
N SER A 323 14.05 -16.03 1.97
CA SER A 323 13.97 -16.18 3.43
C SER A 323 15.36 -16.33 4.06
N LYS A 324 16.21 -17.18 3.49
CA LYS A 324 17.60 -17.37 3.96
C LYS A 324 18.41 -16.09 3.84
N ASP A 325 18.20 -15.33 2.78
CA ASP A 325 18.92 -14.08 2.58
C ASP A 325 18.45 -12.99 3.53
N VAL A 326 17.14 -12.87 3.76
CA VAL A 326 16.57 -11.91 4.72
C VAL A 326 17.19 -12.07 6.11
N VAL A 327 17.43 -13.32 6.55
CA VAL A 327 18.06 -13.60 7.85
C VAL A 327 19.50 -13.07 7.97
N LYS A 328 20.19 -12.79 6.86
CA LYS A 328 21.56 -12.23 6.89
C LYS A 328 21.62 -10.76 7.30
N HIS A 329 20.47 -10.11 7.45
CA HIS A 329 20.35 -8.70 7.83
C HIS A 329 20.19 -8.49 9.36
N PHE A 330 20.26 -9.58 10.14
CA PHE A 330 20.14 -9.60 11.60
C PHE A 330 21.49 -9.79 12.26
#